data_AF-A0A1H9X5R5-F1
#
_entry.id   AF-A0A1H9X5R5-F1
#
_cell.length_a   1.000
_cell.length_b   1.000
_cell.length_c   1.000
_cell.angle_alpha   90.00
_cell.angle_beta   90.00
_cell.angle_gamma   90.00
#
_symmetry.space_group_name_H-M   'P 1'
#
loop_
_entity.id
_entity.type
_entity.pdbx_description
1 polymer ?
#
loop_
_entity_poly.entity_id
_entity_poly.type
_entity_poly.pdbx_seq_one_letter_code
_entity_poly.pdbx_strand_id
1 'polypeptide(L)' 'MTTWRKSSYSASSDNCVEVGRGVGIRDSKAPSTHIPVSPAAWSAFLKSVV' A
#
# COMPACT_ATOMS: atom_id res chain seq x y z
N MET A 1 -9.85 -1.79 2.25
CA MET A 1 -8.92 -2.84 2.72
C MET A 1 -8.04 -3.23 1.56
N THR A 2 -6.73 -3.32 1.76
CA THR A 2 -5.77 -3.71 0.72
C THR A 2 -6.02 -5.17 0.34
N THR A 3 -6.27 -5.44 -0.94
CA THR A 3 -6.35 -6.82 -1.44
C THR A 3 -4.93 -7.37 -1.55
N TRP A 4 -4.54 -8.15 -0.55
CA TRP A 4 -3.27 -8.86 -0.52
C TRP A 4 -3.30 -10.04 -1.49
N ARG A 5 -2.18 -10.28 -2.14
CA ARG A 5 -1.96 -11.49 -2.95
C ARG A 5 -0.54 -11.99 -2.75
N LYS A 6 -0.35 -13.31 -2.91
CA LYS A 6 0.99 -13.89 -2.99
C LYS A 6 1.78 -13.25 -4.14
N SER A 7 3.04 -12.92 -3.88
CA SER A 7 3.98 -12.49 -4.92
C SER A 7 4.25 -13.62 -5.91
N SER A 8 4.35 -13.30 -7.19
CA SER A 8 4.75 -14.27 -8.23
C SER A 8 6.20 -14.73 -8.07
N TYR A 9 6.99 -14.03 -7.25
CA TYR A 9 8.37 -14.38 -6.93
C TYR A 9 8.51 -15.29 -5.70
N SER A 10 7.40 -15.61 -5.04
CA SER A 10 7.42 -16.53 -3.89
C SER A 10 7.38 -17.98 -4.36
N ALA A 11 8.21 -18.81 -3.73
CA ALA A 11 8.22 -20.26 -3.94
C ALA A 11 6.89 -20.92 -3.50
N SER A 12 6.68 -22.18 -3.86
CA SER A 12 5.43 -22.90 -3.61
C SER A 12 5.26 -23.37 -2.15
N SER A 13 6.36 -23.60 -1.42
CA SER A 13 6.32 -24.23 -0.09
C SER A 13 6.28 -23.24 1.07
N ASP A 14 7.36 -22.49 1.31
CA ASP A 14 7.54 -21.69 2.53
C ASP A 14 8.12 -20.28 2.26
N ASN A 15 8.05 -19.39 3.26
CA ASN A 15 8.57 -18.01 3.23
C ASN A 15 7.95 -17.11 2.13
N CYS A 16 6.62 -17.14 1.99
CA CYS A 16 5.92 -16.32 0.99
C CYS A 16 5.90 -14.83 1.34
N VAL A 17 6.01 -13.99 0.32
CA VAL A 17 5.85 -12.53 0.41
C VAL A 17 4.48 -12.17 -0.15
N GLU A 18 3.68 -11.48 0.65
CA GLU A 18 2.40 -10.93 0.21
C GLU A 18 2.58 -9.48 -0.26
N VAL A 19 1.98 -9.18 -1.39
CA VAL A 19 2.00 -7.85 -1.99
C VAL A 19 0.58 -7.34 -2.14
N GLY A 20 0.40 -6.05 -1.91
CA GLY A 20 -0.89 -5.37 -2.01
C GLY A 20 -0.67 -3.96 -2.55
N ARG A 21 -1.66 -3.44 -3.28
CA ARG A 21 -1.64 -2.04 -3.73
C ARG A 21 -2.53 -1.21 -2.81
N GLY A 22 -1.99 -0.11 -2.33
CA GLY A 22 -2.72 0.86 -1.52
C GLY A 22 -1.88 2.11 -1.31
N VAL A 23 -2.55 3.21 -0.98
CA VAL A 23 -1.89 4.46 -0.56
C VAL A 23 -2.37 4.76 0.85
N GLY A 24 -1.45 5.13 1.74
CA GLY A 24 -1.78 5.53 3.09
C GLY A 24 -0.84 6.63 3.57
N ILE A 25 -1.38 7.53 4.38
CA ILE A 25 -0.61 8.55 5.08
C ILE A 25 -0.39 8.06 6.51
N ARG A 26 0.85 8.13 6.99
CA ARG A 26 1.23 7.70 8.33
C ARG A 26 2.10 8.77 8.97
N ASP A 27 1.81 9.10 10.23
CA ASP A 27 2.73 9.87 11.06
C ASP A 27 3.88 8.96 11.51
N SER A 28 5.12 9.37 11.25
CA SER A 28 6.31 8.63 11.67
C SER A 28 6.42 8.50 13.19
N LYS A 29 5.82 9.42 13.96
CA LYS A 29 5.78 9.38 15.43
C LYS A 29 4.59 8.57 15.99
N ALA A 30 3.64 8.18 15.14
CA ALA A 30 2.49 7.34 15.52
C ALA A 30 2.32 6.17 14.52
N PRO A 31 3.26 5.21 14.50
CA PRO A 31 3.36 4.22 13.43
C PRO A 31 2.20 3.23 13.37
N SER A 32 1.41 3.09 14.44
CA SER A 32 0.23 2.21 14.53
C SER A 32 -1.01 2.75 13.83
N THR A 33 -1.05 4.04 13.50
CA THR A 33 -2.22 4.68 12.89
C THR A 33 -1.93 5.04 11.44
N HIS A 34 -2.89 4.80 10.54
CA HIS A 34 -2.75 5.11 9.13
C HIS A 34 -4.07 5.63 8.57
N ILE A 35 -4.00 6.64 7.72
CA ILE A 35 -5.16 7.15 6.97
C ILE A 35 -5.10 6.56 5.56
N PRO A 36 -6.06 5.70 5.17
CA PRO A 36 -6.11 5.17 3.81
C PRO A 36 -6.51 6.25 2.82
N VAL A 37 -5.83 6.29 1.67
CA VAL A 37 -6.13 7.20 0.56
C VAL A 37 -6.50 6.36 -0.65
N SER A 38 -7.57 6.74 -1.35
CA SER A 38 -7.93 6.05 -2.59
C SER A 38 -6.86 6.29 -3.67
N PRO A 39 -6.57 5.32 -4.55
CA PRO A 39 -5.62 5.53 -5.64
C PRO A 39 -5.98 6.73 -6.52
N ALA A 40 -7.28 6.95 -6.76
CA ALA A 40 -7.77 8.07 -7.56
C ALA A 40 -7.47 9.43 -6.92
N ALA A 41 -7.71 9.57 -5.61
CA ALA A 41 -7.41 10.80 -4.87
C ALA A 41 -5.90 11.08 -4.84
N TRP A 42 -5.08 10.05 -4.64
CA TRP A 42 -3.62 10.17 -4.68
C TRP A 42 -3.11 10.61 -6.06
N SER A 43 -3.61 10.00 -7.13
CA SER A 43 -3.27 10.41 -8.50
C SER A 43 -3.71 11.83 -8.83
N ALA A 44 -4.85 12.29 -8.31
CA ALA A 44 -5.29 13.67 -8.49
C ALA A 44 -4.37 14.67 -7.76
N PHE A 45 -3.99 14.38 -6.51
CA PHE A 45 -3.04 15.18 -5.75
C PHE A 45 -1.69 15.31 -6.45
N LEU A 46 -1.11 14.21 -6.95
CA LEU A 46 0.18 14.26 -7.64
C LEU A 46 0.16 15.16 -8.89
N LYS A 47 -0.99 15.26 -9.57
CA LYS A 47 -1.15 16.15 -10.73
C LYS A 47 -1.27 17.62 -10.35
N SER A 48 -1.67 17.94 -9.11
CA SER A 48 -1.83 19.33 -8.64
C SER A 48 -0.57 19.91 -8.00
N VAL A 49 0.48 19.10 -7.80
CA VAL A 49 1.75 19.52 -7.19
C VAL A 49 2.81 19.85 -8.27
N VAL A 50 2.43 19.77 -9.54
CA VAL A 50 3.25 20.17 -10.70
C VAL A 50 3.17 21.69 -10.90
#